data_AF-A0A953NW47-F1
#
_entry.id   AF-A0A953NW47-F1
#
_cell.length_a   1.000
_cell.length_b   1.000
_cell.length_c   1.000
_cell.angle_alpha   90.00
_cell.angle_beta   90.00
_cell.angle_gamma   90.00
#
_symmetry.space_group_name_H-M   'P 1'
#
loop_
_entity.id
_entity.type
_entity.pdbx_description
1 polymer ?
#
loop_
_entity_poly.entity_id
_entity_poly.type
_entity_poly.pdbx_seq_one_letter_code
_entity_poly.pdbx_strand_id
1 'polypeptide(L)'
;MDKPVAFTVTDAYGNAIPDVQVVFAATSGSVLPARVMTDAGGRAATRWTLGSQPGEQILRATVWGTVVMDSVVVRAQRRPAGK
;
A
#
# COMPACT_ATOMS: atom_id res chain seq x y z
N MET A 1 -4.06 14.99 -4.77
CA MET A 1 -4.61 14.52 -3.48
C MET A 1 -3.74 13.40 -3.02
N ASP A 2 -3.08 13.61 -1.90
CA ASP A 2 -2.42 12.55 -1.16
C ASP A 2 -3.44 11.77 -0.34
N LYS A 3 -3.21 10.47 -0.20
CA LYS A 3 -4.00 9.56 0.62
C LYS A 3 -3.06 8.75 1.49
N PRO A 4 -3.16 8.83 2.83
CA PRO A 4 -2.44 7.90 3.70
C PRO A 4 -3.04 6.50 3.50
N VAL A 5 -2.19 5.51 3.31
CA VAL A 5 -2.57 4.11 3.18
C VAL A 5 -1.74 3.31 4.18
N ALA A 6 -2.41 2.55 5.04
CA ALA A 6 -1.77 1.67 6.01
C ALA A 6 -2.21 0.23 5.75
N PHE A 7 -1.26 -0.68 5.88
CA PHE A 7 -1.44 -2.12 5.78
C PHE A 7 -1.00 -2.76 7.08
N THR A 8 -1.71 -3.81 7.49
CA THR A 8 -1.32 -4.63 8.63
C THR A 8 -1.00 -6.02 8.11
N VAL A 9 0.19 -6.52 8.45
CA VAL A 9 0.65 -7.86 8.13
C VAL A 9 0.46 -8.73 9.35
N THR A 10 -0.35 -9.78 9.19
CA THR A 10 -0.62 -10.78 10.23
C THR A 10 -0.32 -12.18 9.72
N ASP A 11 -0.02 -13.11 10.63
CA ASP A 11 0.03 -14.53 10.35
C ASP A 11 -1.38 -15.14 10.21
N ALA A 12 -1.45 -16.45 9.93
CA ALA A 12 -2.71 -17.18 9.79
C ALA A 12 -3.53 -17.27 11.10
N TYR A 13 -2.92 -16.97 12.24
CA TYR A 13 -3.55 -16.95 13.57
C TYR A 13 -3.93 -15.52 14.01
N GLY A 14 -3.66 -14.51 13.18
CA GLY A 14 -3.94 -13.11 13.47
C GLY A 14 -2.85 -12.38 14.27
N ASN A 15 -1.69 -12.99 14.49
CA ASN A 15 -0.58 -12.32 15.16
C ASN A 15 0.14 -11.38 14.18
N ALA A 16 0.44 -10.17 14.64
CA ALA A 16 1.20 -9.20 13.86
C ALA A 16 2.64 -9.67 13.62
N ILE A 17 3.13 -9.51 12.38
CA ILE A 17 4.50 -9.87 12.03
C ILE A 17 5.35 -8.59 11.85
N PRO A 18 6.27 -8.30 12.79
CA PRO A 18 7.21 -7.19 12.65
C PRO A 18 8.37 -7.50 11.71
N ASP A 19 9.09 -6.46 11.30
CA ASP A 19 10.31 -6.55 10.51
C ASP A 19 10.14 -7.27 9.16
N VAL A 20 8.97 -7.10 8.54
CA VAL A 20 8.68 -7.60 7.20
C VAL A 20 8.69 -6.44 6.21
N GLN A 21 9.42 -6.62 5.10
CA GLN A 21 9.48 -5.62 4.06
C GLN A 21 8.19 -5.58 3.24
N VAL A 22 7.55 -4.42 3.20
CA VAL A 22 6.40 -4.12 2.33
C VAL A 22 6.84 -3.17 1.22
N VAL A 23 6.58 -3.55 -0.02
CA VAL A 23 6.90 -2.79 -1.22
C VAL A 23 5.60 -2.28 -1.86
N PHE A 24 5.51 -0.97 -2.05
CA PHE A 24 4.37 -0.31 -2.65
C PHE A 24 4.66 0.04 -4.12
N ALA A 25 3.75 -0.31 -5.00
CA ALA A 25 3.80 0.02 -6.42
C ALA A 25 2.44 0.55 -6.88
N ALA A 26 2.39 1.79 -7.36
CA ALA A 26 1.18 2.37 -7.93
C ALA A 26 1.24 2.32 -9.46
N THR A 27 0.12 1.99 -10.11
CA THR A 27 -0.02 2.07 -11.58
C THR A 27 -0.10 3.51 -12.07
N SER A 28 -0.52 4.44 -11.21
CA SER A 28 -0.56 5.88 -11.49
C SER A 28 -0.37 6.69 -10.21
N GLY A 29 0.24 7.87 -10.36
CA GLY A 29 0.63 8.71 -9.24
C GLY A 29 1.98 8.34 -8.64
N SER A 30 2.20 8.71 -7.37
CA SER A 30 3.45 8.44 -6.65
C SER A 30 3.19 7.93 -5.24
N VAL A 31 4.08 7.08 -4.75
CA VAL A 31 4.02 6.52 -3.38
C VAL A 31 5.28 6.91 -2.63
N LEU A 32 5.13 7.35 -1.39
CA LEU A 32 6.26 7.69 -0.54
C LEU A 32 5.92 7.44 0.94
N PRO A 33 6.74 6.65 1.65
CA PRO A 33 7.82 5.79 1.16
C PRO A 33 7.32 4.61 0.30
N ALA A 34 8.08 4.22 -0.74
CA ALA A 34 7.74 3.07 -1.59
C ALA A 34 8.09 1.72 -0.95
N ARG A 35 8.90 1.72 0.12
CA ARG A 35 9.35 0.53 0.83
C ARG A 35 9.34 0.83 2.32
N VAL A 36 8.72 -0.02 3.13
CA VAL A 36 8.59 0.13 4.59
C VAL A 36 8.70 -1.22 5.25
N MET A 37 9.40 -1.27 6.38
CA MET A 37 9.38 -2.43 7.28
C MET A 37 8.18 -2.34 8.21
N THR A 38 7.50 -3.45 8.46
CA THR A 38 6.42 -3.49 9.44
C THR A 38 6.94 -3.23 10.86
N ASP A 39 6.18 -2.47 11.64
CA ASP A 39 6.48 -2.23 13.05
C ASP A 39 6.12 -3.43 13.96
N ALA A 40 6.32 -3.29 15.28
CA ALA A 40 5.95 -4.29 16.29
C ALA A 40 4.48 -4.73 16.23
N GLY A 41 3.59 -3.89 15.70
CA GLY A 41 2.18 -4.16 15.48
C GLY A 41 1.87 -4.67 14.06
N GLY A 42 2.88 -5.01 13.27
CA GLY A 42 2.73 -5.52 11.91
C GLY A 42 2.33 -4.44 10.91
N ARG A 43 2.44 -3.16 11.26
CA ARG A 43 1.91 -2.06 10.44
C ARG A 43 2.96 -1.50 9.51
N ALA A 44 2.59 -1.31 8.25
CA ALA A 44 3.36 -0.59 7.25
C ALA A 44 2.50 0.52 6.64
N ALA A 45 2.99 1.76 6.65
CA ALA A 45 2.26 2.91 6.14
C ALA A 45 3.01 3.60 4.99
N THR A 46 2.25 4.06 4.00
CA THR A 46 2.75 4.87 2.89
C THR A 46 1.76 5.98 2.56
N ARG A 47 2.23 7.01 1.84
CA ARG A 47 1.38 8.05 1.29
C ARG A 47 1.29 7.88 -0.21
N TRP A 48 0.07 7.70 -0.71
CA TRP A 48 -0.21 7.58 -2.13
C TRP A 48 -0.79 8.87 -2.68
N THR A 49 -0.05 9.52 -3.56
CA THR A 49 -0.50 10.71 -4.29
C THR A 49 -1.10 10.27 -5.61
N LEU A 50 -2.40 10.46 -5.80
CA LEU A 50 -3.08 10.10 -7.04
C LEU A 50 -2.61 10.97 -8.21
N GLY A 51 -2.37 10.33 -9.36
CA GLY A 51 -2.00 10.98 -10.62
C GLY A 51 -3.08 11.94 -11.14
N SER A 52 -2.71 12.82 -12.07
CA SER A 52 -3.62 13.80 -12.71
C SER A 52 -4.69 13.16 -13.60
N GLN A 53 -4.48 11.92 -14.03
CA GLN A 53 -5.40 11.20 -14.90
C GLN A 53 -6.69 10.80 -14.15
N PRO A 54 -7.87 11.17 -14.69
CA PRO A 54 -9.14 10.65 -14.21
C PRO A 54 -9.23 9.14 -14.54
N GLY A 55 -9.90 8.38 -13.67
CA GLY A 55 -10.02 6.93 -13.81
C GLY A 55 -9.62 6.17 -12.55
N GLU A 56 -9.68 4.84 -12.65
CA GLU A 56 -9.22 3.92 -11.60
C GLU A 56 -7.69 3.91 -11.58
N GLN A 57 -7.13 4.20 -10.41
CA GLN A 57 -5.71 4.05 -10.13
C GLN A 57 -5.57 2.92 -9.12
N ILE A 58 -4.48 2.17 -9.25
CA ILE A 58 -4.27 0.95 -8.49
C ILE A 58 -2.96 1.09 -7.71
N LEU A 59 -3.02 0.84 -6.41
CA LEU A 59 -1.89 0.72 -5.52
C LEU A 59 -1.76 -0.74 -5.11
N ARG A 60 -0.63 -1.35 -5.38
CA ARG A 60 -0.29 -2.71 -4.95
C ARG A 60 0.72 -2.64 -3.82
N ALA A 61 0.41 -3.31 -2.71
CA ALA A 61 1.35 -3.55 -1.63
C ALA A 61 1.76 -5.02 -1.69
N THR A 62 3.06 -5.27 -1.79
CA THR A 62 3.62 -6.62 -1.82
C THR A 62 4.45 -6.83 -0.57
N VAL A 63 4.12 -7.86 0.19
CA VAL A 63 4.86 -8.27 1.37
C VAL A 63 5.94 -9.26 0.91
N TRP A 64 7.20 -8.94 1.19
CA TRP A 64 8.36 -9.79 0.94
C TRP A 64 8.74 -10.48 2.25
N GLY A 65 7.99 -11.54 2.58
CA GLY A 65 8.27 -12.36 3.76
C GLY A 65 9.20 -13.54 3.43
N THR A 66 9.83 -14.09 4.46
CA THR A 66 10.75 -15.25 4.37
C THR A 66 10.08 -16.54 3.87
N VAL A 67 8.75 -16.64 3.97
CA VAL A 67 7.98 -17.87 3.67
C VAL A 67 6.81 -17.64 2.71
N VAL A 68 6.31 -16.41 2.58
CA VAL A 68 5.16 -16.09 1.72
C VAL A 68 5.32 -14.72 1.08
N MET A 69 5.05 -14.66 -0.22
CA MET A 69 4.94 -13.42 -0.98
C MET A 69 3.45 -13.19 -1.24
N ASP A 70 2.86 -12.28 -0.48
CA ASP A 70 1.45 -11.91 -0.64
C ASP A 70 1.32 -10.49 -1.17
N SER A 71 0.24 -10.20 -1.89
CA SER A 71 0.02 -8.85 -2.42
C SER A 71 -1.42 -8.40 -2.30
N VAL A 72 -1.62 -7.24 -1.70
CA VAL A 72 -2.92 -6.58 -1.55
C VAL A 72 -3.03 -5.44 -2.55
N VAL A 73 -4.21 -5.31 -3.15
CA VAL A 73 -4.51 -4.27 -4.14
C VAL A 73 -5.52 -3.29 -3.58
N VAL A 74 -5.15 -2.02 -3.53
CA VAL A 74 -6.01 -0.89 -3.16
C VAL A 74 -6.37 -0.11 -4.42
N ARG A 75 -7.65 0.10 -4.65
CA ARG A 75 -8.18 0.86 -5.79
C ARG A 75 -8.64 2.24 -5.31
N ALA A 76 -8.30 3.28 -6.06
CA ALA A 76 -8.85 4.60 -5.83
C ALA A 76 -9.27 5.24 -7.15
N GLN A 77 -10.35 6.01 -7.11
CA GLN A 77 -10.83 6.75 -8.25
C GLN A 77 -10.60 8.23 -8.03
N ARG A 78 -9.97 8.89 -9.01
CA ARG A 78 -9.97 10.35 -9.07
C ARG A 78 -11.27 10.77 -9.75
N ARG A 79 -12.19 11.39 -9.00
CA ARG A 79 -13.40 11.99 -9.58
C ARG A 79 -12.97 13.09 -10.57
N PRO A 80 -13.54 13.15 -11.78
CA PRO A 80 -13.33 14.29 -12.66
C PRO A 80 -13.84 15.54 -11.94
N ALA A 81 -13.09 16.64 -12.02
CA ALA A 81 -13.61 17.95 -11.64
C ALA A 81 -14.74 18.26 -12.62
N GLY A 82 -15.98 18.21 -12.13
CA GLY A 82 -17.15 18.60 -12.92
C GLY A 82 -16.99 20.03 -13.40
N LYS A 83 -17.31 20.24 -14.69
CA LYS A 83 -17.48 21.56 -15.28
C LYS A 83 -18.74 22.22 -14.75
#